data_AF-A0A3D9S2S2-F1
#
_entry.id   AF-A0A3D9S2S2-F1
#
_cell.length_a   1.000
_cell.length_b   1.000
_cell.length_c   1.000
_cell.angle_alpha   90.00
_cell.angle_beta   90.00
_cell.angle_gamma   90.00
#
_symmetry.space_group_name_H-M   'P 1'
#
loop_
_entity.id
_entity.type
_entity.pdbx_description
1 polymer ?
#
loop_
_entity_poly.entity_id
_entity_poly.type
_entity_poly.pdbx_seq_one_letter_code
_entity_poly.pdbx_strand_id
1 'polypeptide(L)'
;MTKLNKHILIPLVIASIAIVIFWIVSLTLNSVIVFIPGVIVSYLLYLNTFYKKTPNPERILPLYLLALGIQFIHFTEEYLTDFTIEVPKLLGREEYPLDYWLVFNMVAYFVFIIGGIILFKKIKELMIIPLFFILVGVLLNSIGHILISLYVGGYFSGLYTALIYIVIGPILIKRVLDETKVVKMD
;
A
#
# COMPACT_ATOMS: atom_id res chain seq x y z
N MET A 1 -11.04 -34.59 6.46
CA MET A 1 -10.35 -33.41 5.89
C MET A 1 -11.00 -32.16 6.44
N THR A 2 -10.30 -31.40 7.28
CA THR A 2 -10.76 -30.08 7.75
C THR A 2 -10.87 -29.15 6.55
N LYS A 3 -12.05 -28.57 6.33
CA LYS A 3 -12.31 -27.63 5.24
C LYS A 3 -11.39 -26.42 5.42
N LEU A 4 -10.49 -26.18 4.46
CA LEU A 4 -9.54 -25.07 4.53
C LEU A 4 -10.30 -23.74 4.59
N ASN A 5 -9.99 -22.88 5.57
CA ASN A 5 -10.73 -21.64 5.78
C ASN A 5 -10.46 -20.67 4.62
N LYS A 6 -11.49 -20.43 3.79
CA LYS A 6 -11.41 -19.51 2.63
C LYS A 6 -10.96 -18.09 2.99
N HIS A 7 -11.26 -17.63 4.21
CA HIS A 7 -10.86 -16.30 4.71
C HIS A 7 -9.37 -16.21 5.06
N ILE A 8 -8.64 -17.33 5.04
CA ILE A 8 -7.18 -17.38 5.15
C ILE A 8 -6.58 -17.69 3.79
N LEU A 9 -7.14 -18.68 3.09
CA LEU A 9 -6.61 -19.17 1.82
C LEU A 9 -6.62 -18.12 0.71
N ILE A 10 -7.75 -17.42 0.52
CA ILE A 10 -7.87 -16.44 -0.58
C ILE A 10 -6.88 -15.27 -0.40
N PRO A 11 -6.80 -14.61 0.77
CA PRO A 11 -5.79 -13.58 1.00
C PRO A 11 -4.35 -14.10 0.85
N LEU A 12 -4.08 -15.35 1.25
CA LEU A 12 -2.77 -15.97 1.06
C LEU A 12 -2.44 -16.15 -0.43
N VAL A 13 -3.39 -16.64 -1.24
CA VAL A 13 -3.22 -16.78 -2.69
C VAL A 13 -2.97 -15.41 -3.33
N ILE A 14 -3.74 -14.39 -2.94
CA ILE A 14 -3.54 -13.01 -3.41
C ILE A 14 -2.14 -12.51 -3.04
N ALA A 15 -1.71 -12.72 -1.79
CA ALA A 15 -0.37 -12.34 -1.34
C ALA A 15 0.73 -13.04 -2.13
N SER A 16 0.60 -14.35 -2.35
CA SER A 16 1.56 -15.13 -3.15
C SER A 16 1.62 -14.65 -4.60
N ILE A 17 0.47 -14.40 -5.23
CA ILE A 17 0.41 -13.85 -6.59
C ILE A 17 1.06 -12.46 -6.62
N ALA A 18 0.76 -11.59 -5.66
CA ALA A 18 1.35 -10.27 -5.57
C ALA A 18 2.88 -10.33 -5.40
N ILE A 19 3.39 -11.25 -4.56
CA ILE A 19 4.83 -11.49 -4.40
C ILE A 19 5.47 -11.93 -5.72
N VAL A 20 4.86 -12.87 -6.44
CA VAL A 20 5.37 -13.33 -7.74
C VAL A 20 5.34 -12.21 -8.78
N ILE A 21 4.24 -11.44 -8.84
CA ILE A 21 4.14 -10.27 -9.73
C ILE A 21 5.24 -9.28 -9.38
N PHE A 22 5.38 -8.88 -8.11
CA PHE A 22 6.40 -7.93 -7.71
C PHE A 22 7.80 -8.44 -7.99
N TRP A 23 8.08 -9.73 -7.83
CA TRP A 23 9.36 -10.35 -8.18
C TRP A 23 9.67 -10.30 -9.69
N ILE A 24 8.67 -10.52 -10.54
CA ILE A 24 8.84 -10.52 -12.02
C ILE A 24 8.90 -9.09 -12.56
N VAL A 25 7.99 -8.22 -12.10
CA VAL A 25 7.80 -6.84 -12.56
C VAL A 25 8.87 -5.90 -12.03
N SER A 26 9.51 -6.25 -10.91
CA SER A 26 10.68 -5.51 -10.41
C SER A 26 11.88 -5.70 -11.34
N LEU A 27 11.90 -4.95 -12.45
CA LEU A 27 13.06 -4.77 -13.31
C LEU A 27 14.21 -4.06 -12.58
N THR A 28 13.99 -3.57 -11.35
CA THR A 28 15.03 -3.14 -10.41
C THR A 28 14.74 -3.62 -8.98
N LEU A 29 15.76 -4.01 -8.20
CA LEU A 29 15.61 -4.66 -6.87
C LEU A 29 14.76 -3.89 -5.83
N ASN A 30 14.40 -2.63 -6.05
CA ASN A 30 13.80 -1.80 -5.00
C ASN A 30 12.35 -2.11 -4.69
N SER A 31 11.57 -2.39 -5.74
CA SER A 31 10.18 -2.80 -5.58
C SER A 31 10.09 -4.13 -4.82
N VAL A 32 11.10 -5.00 -4.91
CA VAL A 32 11.19 -6.23 -4.11
C VAL A 32 11.38 -5.90 -2.62
N ILE A 33 12.34 -5.04 -2.28
CA ILE A 33 12.71 -4.73 -0.89
C ILE A 33 11.56 -4.05 -0.13
N VAL A 34 10.75 -3.24 -0.80
CA VAL A 34 9.62 -2.57 -0.15
C VAL A 34 8.32 -3.37 -0.30
N PHE A 35 7.97 -3.79 -1.52
CA PHE A 35 6.65 -4.38 -1.75
C PHE A 35 6.54 -5.81 -1.24
N ILE A 36 7.56 -6.66 -1.32
CA ILE A 36 7.45 -8.04 -0.81
C ILE A 36 7.28 -8.03 0.73
N PRO A 37 8.15 -7.36 1.52
CA PRO A 37 7.89 -7.20 2.95
C PRO A 37 6.56 -6.51 3.22
N GLY A 38 6.19 -5.51 2.41
CA GLY A 38 4.89 -4.85 2.48
C GLY A 38 3.70 -5.81 2.34
N VAL A 39 3.74 -6.75 1.39
CA VAL A 39 2.71 -7.79 1.21
C VAL A 39 2.66 -8.71 2.42
N ILE A 40 3.81 -9.16 2.92
CA ILE A 40 3.91 -10.05 4.08
C ILE A 40 3.30 -9.36 5.30
N VAL A 41 3.73 -8.12 5.60
CA VAL A 41 3.21 -7.36 6.75
C VAL A 41 1.72 -7.07 6.57
N SER A 42 1.25 -6.78 5.36
CA SER A 42 -0.19 -6.59 5.08
C SER A 42 -0.99 -7.85 5.33
N TYR A 43 -0.49 -9.03 4.94
CA TYR A 43 -1.14 -10.30 5.23
C TYR A 43 -1.18 -10.59 6.74
N LEU A 44 -0.07 -10.37 7.46
CA LEU A 44 -0.02 -10.52 8.91
C LEU A 44 -0.97 -9.55 9.62
N LEU A 45 -1.05 -8.31 9.15
CA LEU A 45 -1.97 -7.31 9.66
C LEU A 45 -3.42 -7.71 9.37
N TYR A 46 -3.71 -8.25 8.19
CA TYR A 46 -5.03 -8.78 7.84
C TYR A 46 -5.47 -9.87 8.81
N LEU A 47 -4.60 -10.86 9.08
CA LEU A 47 -4.87 -11.93 10.04
C LEU A 47 -5.13 -11.38 11.45
N ASN A 48 -4.48 -10.27 11.80
CA ASN A 48 -4.63 -9.63 13.10
C ASN A 48 -5.79 -8.65 13.21
N THR A 49 -6.41 -8.25 12.10
CA THR A 49 -7.44 -7.20 12.03
C THR A 49 -8.70 -7.71 11.31
N PHE A 50 -8.79 -7.48 9.99
CA PHE A 50 -9.95 -7.77 9.16
C PHE A 50 -10.37 -9.23 9.16
N TYR A 51 -9.44 -10.17 9.37
CA TYR A 51 -9.77 -11.58 9.57
C TYR A 51 -10.56 -11.82 10.87
N LYS A 52 -10.27 -11.09 11.94
CA LYS A 52 -10.95 -11.24 13.24
C LYS A 52 -12.32 -10.59 13.22
N LYS A 53 -12.41 -9.36 12.70
CA LYS A 53 -13.65 -8.58 12.66
C LYS A 53 -13.66 -7.69 11.43
N THR A 54 -14.76 -7.76 10.67
CA THR A 54 -14.99 -6.87 9.53
C THR A 54 -15.22 -5.44 10.05
N PRO A 55 -14.48 -4.42 9.57
CA PRO A 55 -14.57 -3.05 10.08
C PRO A 55 -15.88 -2.37 9.64
N ASN A 56 -16.24 -1.26 10.30
CA ASN A 56 -17.26 -0.35 9.76
C ASN A 56 -16.66 0.48 8.59
N PRO A 57 -17.18 0.35 7.35
CA PRO A 57 -16.67 1.08 6.20
C PRO A 57 -16.77 2.59 6.37
N GLU A 58 -17.80 3.12 7.03
CA GLU A 58 -17.98 4.58 7.22
C GLU A 58 -16.83 5.22 7.99
N ARG A 59 -16.11 4.43 8.79
CA ARG A 59 -14.99 4.87 9.61
C ARG A 59 -13.68 4.88 8.81
N ILE A 60 -13.52 3.98 7.85
CA ILE A 60 -12.25 3.80 7.13
C ILE A 60 -12.32 4.38 5.71
N LEU A 61 -13.41 4.11 4.99
CA LEU A 61 -13.56 4.38 3.57
C LEU A 61 -13.39 5.86 3.19
N PRO A 62 -13.95 6.86 3.91
CA PRO A 62 -13.75 8.25 3.52
C PRO A 62 -12.28 8.67 3.53
N LEU A 63 -11.54 8.22 4.56
CA LEU A 63 -10.13 8.53 4.69
C LEU A 63 -9.26 7.70 3.72
N TYR A 64 -9.67 6.47 3.42
CA TYR A 64 -9.07 5.64 2.38
C TYR A 64 -9.18 6.31 1.00
N LEU A 65 -10.38 6.79 0.64
CA LEU A 65 -10.63 7.48 -0.62
C LEU A 65 -9.88 8.81 -0.69
N LEU A 66 -9.80 9.55 0.42
CA LEU A 66 -8.96 10.76 0.49
C LEU A 66 -7.48 10.42 0.26
N ALA A 67 -6.96 9.37 0.91
CA ALA A 67 -5.59 8.92 0.71
C ALA A 67 -5.31 8.51 -0.74
N LEU A 68 -6.28 7.85 -1.39
CA LEU A 68 -6.21 7.49 -2.80
C LEU A 68 -6.26 8.71 -3.72
N GLY A 69 -7.08 9.72 -3.40
CA GLY A 69 -7.07 11.00 -4.08
C GLY A 69 -5.70 11.69 -4.02
N ILE A 70 -5.10 11.71 -2.83
CA ILE A 70 -3.74 12.23 -2.63
C ILE A 70 -2.71 11.39 -3.37
N GLN A 71 -2.95 10.09 -3.59
CA GLN A 71 -2.00 9.22 -4.31
C GLN A 71 -1.85 9.64 -5.76
N PHE A 72 -2.94 10.09 -6.38
CA PHE A 72 -2.86 10.66 -7.72
C PHE A 72 -2.05 11.97 -7.75
N ILE A 73 -2.20 12.81 -6.73
CA ILE A 73 -1.42 14.07 -6.62
C ILE A 73 0.05 13.75 -6.36
N HIS A 74 0.34 12.80 -5.48
CA HIS A 74 1.68 12.34 -5.17
C HIS A 74 2.39 11.74 -6.37
N PHE A 75 1.72 10.86 -7.10
CA PHE A 75 2.21 10.33 -8.37
C PHE A 75 2.48 11.42 -9.41
N THR A 76 1.65 12.47 -9.41
CA THR A 76 1.86 13.64 -10.29
C THR A 76 3.13 14.40 -9.91
N GLU A 77 3.39 14.60 -8.61
CA GLU A 77 4.65 15.19 -8.15
C GLU A 77 5.84 14.32 -8.57
N GLU A 78 5.81 13.02 -8.31
CA GLU A 78 6.86 12.08 -8.71
C GLU A 78 7.14 12.12 -10.22
N TYR A 79 6.08 12.19 -11.04
CA TYR A 79 6.18 12.33 -12.49
C TYR A 79 6.84 13.64 -12.92
N LEU A 80 6.49 14.76 -12.26
CA LEU A 80 7.00 16.09 -12.60
C LEU A 80 8.42 16.35 -12.06
N THR A 81 8.85 15.62 -11.04
CA THR A 81 10.16 15.80 -10.41
C THR A 81 11.08 14.60 -10.59
N ASP A 82 11.03 13.96 -11.76
CA ASP A 82 12.02 12.99 -12.22
C ASP A 82 12.22 11.76 -11.30
N PHE A 83 11.17 11.27 -10.63
CA PHE A 83 11.27 10.10 -9.74
C PHE A 83 11.86 8.87 -10.46
N THR A 84 11.52 8.70 -11.74
CA THR A 84 12.00 7.62 -12.62
C THR A 84 13.50 7.70 -12.90
N ILE A 85 14.14 8.83 -12.62
CA ILE A 85 15.57 9.09 -12.78
C ILE A 85 16.27 9.12 -11.41
N GLU A 86 15.70 9.84 -10.44
CA GLU A 86 16.31 10.05 -9.13
C GLU A 86 16.42 8.74 -8.33
N VAL A 87 15.36 7.92 -8.27
CA VAL A 87 15.39 6.65 -7.53
C VAL A 87 16.44 5.70 -8.10
N PRO A 88 16.47 5.39 -9.41
CA PRO A 88 17.45 4.43 -9.93
C PRO A 88 18.89 4.94 -9.79
N LYS A 89 19.10 6.25 -9.98
CA LYS A 89 20.42 6.87 -9.82
C LYS A 89 20.98 6.72 -8.42
N LEU A 90 20.17 6.90 -7.37
CA LEU A 90 20.58 6.70 -5.97
C LEU A 90 21.09 5.27 -5.70
N LEU A 91 20.77 4.34 -6.58
CA LEU A 91 21.04 2.92 -6.41
C LEU A 91 21.97 2.36 -7.49
N GLY A 92 22.56 3.25 -8.30
CA GLY A 92 23.49 2.89 -9.37
C GLY A 92 22.83 2.05 -10.47
N ARG A 93 21.58 2.36 -10.83
CA ARG A 93 20.79 1.64 -11.84
C ARG A 93 20.37 2.54 -13.00
N GLU A 94 19.98 1.89 -14.08
CA GLU A 94 19.33 2.55 -15.22
C GLU A 94 17.96 3.10 -14.85
N GLU A 95 17.61 4.22 -15.49
CA GLU A 95 16.33 4.91 -15.32
C GLU A 95 15.15 3.98 -15.61
N TYR A 96 14.03 4.23 -14.93
CA TYR A 96 12.80 3.48 -15.20
C TYR A 96 12.21 3.92 -16.54
N PRO A 97 11.86 2.98 -17.43
CA PRO A 97 11.10 3.33 -18.62
C PRO A 97 9.77 3.98 -18.22
N LEU A 98 9.55 5.21 -18.67
CA LEU A 98 8.42 6.04 -18.24
C LEU A 98 7.07 5.34 -18.45
N ASP A 99 6.87 4.75 -19.63
CA ASP A 99 5.62 4.05 -19.98
C ASP A 99 5.35 2.86 -19.05
N TYR A 100 6.40 2.14 -18.66
CA TYR A 100 6.28 1.01 -17.75
C TYR A 100 5.88 1.47 -16.35
N TRP A 101 6.55 2.51 -15.83
CA TRP A 101 6.25 3.10 -14.52
C TRP A 101 4.83 3.68 -14.47
N LEU A 102 4.40 4.34 -15.54
CA LEU A 102 3.04 4.88 -15.69
C LEU A 102 1.99 3.76 -15.66
N VAL A 103 2.12 2.76 -16.54
CA VAL A 103 1.16 1.65 -16.62
C VAL A 103 1.09 0.88 -15.31
N PHE A 104 2.24 0.61 -14.68
CA PHE A 104 2.30 -0.08 -13.40
C PHE A 104 1.49 0.65 -12.32
N ASN A 105 1.70 1.97 -12.17
CA ASN A 105 0.98 2.77 -11.18
C ASN A 105 -0.52 2.89 -11.51
N MET A 106 -0.88 3.10 -12.77
CA MET A 106 -2.30 3.17 -13.17
C MET A 106 -3.05 1.86 -12.89
N VAL A 107 -2.42 0.71 -13.12
CA VAL A 107 -2.99 -0.60 -12.76
C VAL A 107 -3.11 -0.75 -11.24
N ALA A 108 -2.07 -0.36 -10.48
CA ALA A 108 -2.11 -0.39 -9.02
C ALA A 108 -3.25 0.48 -8.46
N TYR A 109 -3.43 1.69 -8.97
CA TYR A 109 -4.49 2.59 -8.53
C TYR A 109 -5.88 2.07 -8.87
N PHE A 110 -6.05 1.45 -10.04
CA PHE A 110 -7.29 0.74 -10.36
C PHE A 110 -7.59 -0.38 -9.34
N VAL A 111 -6.58 -1.18 -8.97
CA VAL A 111 -6.72 -2.20 -7.92
C VAL A 111 -7.07 -1.58 -6.56
N PHE A 112 -6.53 -0.40 -6.23
CA PHE A 112 -6.87 0.30 -4.98
C PHE A 112 -8.25 0.96 -5.00
N ILE A 113 -8.77 1.38 -6.16
CA ILE A 113 -10.19 1.76 -6.31
C ILE A 113 -11.07 0.54 -5.99
N ILE A 114 -10.74 -0.63 -6.54
CA ILE A 114 -11.43 -1.89 -6.20
C ILE A 114 -11.30 -2.18 -4.70
N GLY A 115 -10.16 -1.89 -4.08
CA GLY A 115 -9.96 -1.97 -2.63
C GLY A 115 -10.98 -1.13 -1.83
N GLY A 116 -11.31 0.07 -2.31
CA GLY A 116 -12.38 0.89 -1.72
C GLY A 116 -13.75 0.24 -1.83
N ILE A 117 -14.06 -0.38 -2.98
CA ILE A 117 -15.30 -1.14 -3.19
C ILE A 117 -15.35 -2.37 -2.26
N ILE A 118 -14.23 -3.08 -2.10
CA ILE A 118 -14.09 -4.22 -1.18
C ILE A 118 -14.38 -3.81 0.27
N LEU A 119 -13.84 -2.66 0.71
CA LEU A 119 -14.14 -2.08 2.02
C LEU A 119 -15.63 -1.78 2.15
N PHE A 120 -16.22 -1.07 1.19
CA PHE A 120 -17.64 -0.72 1.18
C PHE A 120 -18.55 -1.94 1.25
N LYS A 121 -18.27 -2.95 0.42
CA LYS A 121 -19.03 -4.21 0.32
C LYS A 121 -18.67 -5.22 1.41
N LYS A 122 -17.72 -4.91 2.29
CA LYS A 122 -17.29 -5.78 3.41
C LYS A 122 -16.82 -7.18 2.95
N ILE A 123 -16.17 -7.27 1.79
CA ILE A 123 -15.71 -8.56 1.22
C ILE A 123 -14.42 -9.00 1.94
N LYS A 124 -14.59 -9.74 3.03
CA LYS A 124 -13.53 -10.10 3.98
C LYS A 124 -12.33 -10.75 3.30
N GLU A 125 -12.57 -11.68 2.39
CA GLU A 125 -11.54 -12.47 1.69
C GLU A 125 -10.59 -11.64 0.84
N LEU A 126 -10.98 -10.43 0.46
CA LEU A 126 -10.19 -9.55 -0.41
C LEU A 126 -9.63 -8.34 0.34
N MET A 127 -9.85 -8.23 1.66
CA MET A 127 -9.46 -7.04 2.43
C MET A 127 -7.93 -6.85 2.59
N ILE A 128 -7.11 -7.82 2.17
CA ILE A 128 -5.66 -7.62 2.05
C ILE A 128 -5.33 -6.50 1.04
N ILE A 129 -6.13 -6.31 -0.01
CA ILE A 129 -5.92 -5.30 -1.05
C ILE A 129 -5.96 -3.87 -0.47
N PRO A 130 -7.07 -3.43 0.15
CA PRO A 130 -7.11 -2.10 0.76
C PRO A 130 -6.11 -1.96 1.92
N LEU A 131 -5.81 -3.04 2.63
CA LEU A 131 -4.83 -2.99 3.72
C LEU A 131 -3.40 -2.76 3.22
N PHE A 132 -3.03 -3.39 2.10
CA PHE A 132 -1.76 -3.16 1.42
C PHE A 132 -1.62 -1.71 0.97
N PHE A 133 -2.68 -1.11 0.42
CA PHE A 133 -2.66 0.31 0.09
C PHE A 133 -2.44 1.20 1.32
N ILE A 134 -3.21 0.97 2.40
CA ILE A 134 -3.08 1.75 3.65
C ILE A 134 -1.67 1.63 4.23
N LEU A 135 -1.10 0.43 4.26
CA LEU A 135 0.23 0.22 4.82
C LEU A 135 1.33 0.72 3.90
N VAL A 136 1.35 0.23 2.67
CA VAL A 136 2.48 0.42 1.75
C VAL A 136 2.32 1.70 0.96
N GLY A 137 1.18 1.87 0.27
CA GLY A 137 0.92 3.03 -0.58
C GLY A 137 0.84 4.35 0.19
N VAL A 138 0.39 4.31 1.44
CA VAL A 138 0.25 5.51 2.29
C VAL A 138 1.38 5.61 3.32
N LEU A 139 1.39 4.74 4.33
CA LEU A 139 2.28 4.91 5.48
C LEU A 139 3.76 4.71 5.14
N LEU A 140 4.13 3.54 4.60
CA LEU A 140 5.53 3.24 4.29
C LEU A 140 6.05 4.10 3.15
N ASN A 141 5.19 4.47 2.19
CA ASN A 141 5.56 5.41 1.15
C ASN A 141 6.02 6.74 1.76
N SER A 142 5.22 7.31 2.66
CA SER A 142 5.56 8.57 3.34
C SER A 142 6.89 8.52 4.09
N ILE A 143 7.14 7.41 4.79
CA ILE A 143 8.39 7.18 5.52
C ILE A 143 9.56 7.08 4.53
N GLY A 144 9.36 6.38 3.40
CA GLY A 144 10.36 6.23 2.35
C GLY A 144 10.85 7.57 1.81
N HIS A 145 9.94 8.44 1.36
CA HIS A 145 10.33 9.76 0.82
C HIS A 145 11.04 10.63 1.85
N ILE A 146 10.62 10.60 3.12
CA ILE A 146 11.30 11.34 4.19
C ILE A 146 12.71 10.81 4.41
N LEU A 147 12.89 9.49 4.54
CA LEU A 147 14.20 8.89 4.76
C LEU A 147 15.15 9.14 3.59
N ILE A 148 14.65 9.08 2.35
CA ILE A 148 15.46 9.36 1.17
C ILE A 148 15.82 10.85 1.10
N SER A 149 14.87 11.75 1.35
CA SER A 149 15.14 13.19 1.42
C SER A 149 16.22 13.54 2.46
N LEU A 150 16.14 12.92 3.65
CA LEU A 150 17.16 13.07 4.68
C LEU A 150 18.52 12.53 4.23
N TYR A 151 18.55 11.40 3.53
CA TYR A 151 19.77 10.79 3.00
C TYR A 151 20.45 11.65 1.93
N VAL A 152 19.68 12.24 1.01
CA VAL A 152 20.23 13.12 -0.05
C VAL A 152 20.53 14.54 0.44
N GLY A 153 20.09 14.89 1.65
CA GLY A 153 20.32 16.21 2.26
C GLY A 153 19.50 17.34 1.64
N GLY A 154 18.35 17.03 1.04
CA GLY A 154 17.56 18.00 0.28
C GLY A 154 16.19 17.45 -0.13
N TYR A 155 15.52 18.19 -1.01
CA TYR A 155 14.28 17.71 -1.63
C TYR A 155 14.55 16.41 -2.40
N PHE A 156 13.61 15.48 -2.30
CA PHE A 156 13.57 14.27 -3.12
C PHE A 156 12.18 14.17 -3.75
N SER A 157 12.12 13.72 -5.00
CA SER A 157 10.88 13.60 -5.77
C SER A 157 9.73 12.98 -4.96
N GLY A 158 8.58 13.65 -4.90
CA GLY A 158 7.38 13.18 -4.18
C GLY A 158 7.32 13.56 -2.68
N LEU A 159 8.32 14.24 -2.13
CA LEU A 159 8.39 14.57 -0.71
C LEU A 159 7.21 15.41 -0.22
N TYR A 160 6.80 16.46 -0.94
CA TYR A 160 5.84 17.43 -0.40
C TYR A 160 4.46 16.79 -0.19
N THR A 161 3.98 16.03 -1.17
CA THR A 161 2.73 15.29 -1.06
C THR A 161 2.84 14.11 -0.10
N ALA A 162 4.00 13.45 -0.01
CA ALA A 162 4.26 12.38 0.96
C ALA A 162 4.13 12.86 2.41
N LEU A 163 4.43 14.13 2.71
CA LEU A 163 4.21 14.70 4.05
C LEU A 163 2.74 14.70 4.47
N ILE A 164 1.79 14.70 3.53
CA ILE A 164 0.36 14.60 3.88
C ILE A 164 0.05 13.21 4.47
N TYR A 165 0.74 12.19 3.96
CA TYR A 165 0.58 10.81 4.41
C TYR A 165 1.15 10.52 5.79
N ILE A 166 2.08 11.33 6.30
CA ILE A 166 2.57 11.15 7.68
C ILE A 166 1.45 11.34 8.71
N VAL A 167 0.41 12.11 8.35
CA VAL A 167 -0.79 12.29 9.19
C VAL A 167 -1.84 11.23 8.86
N ILE A 168 -2.15 11.05 7.57
CA ILE A 168 -3.25 10.18 7.14
C ILE A 168 -2.95 8.69 7.41
N GLY A 169 -1.72 8.24 7.18
CA GLY A 169 -1.30 6.85 7.34
C GLY A 169 -1.52 6.34 8.78
N PRO A 170 -0.95 6.99 9.81
CA PRO A 170 -1.17 6.59 11.20
C PRO A 170 -2.64 6.65 11.63
N ILE A 171 -3.41 7.63 11.16
CA ILE A 171 -4.85 7.70 11.46
C ILE A 171 -5.59 6.52 10.84
N LEU A 172 -5.31 6.16 9.58
CA LEU A 172 -5.92 5.00 8.93
C LEU A 172 -5.57 3.70 9.64
N ILE A 173 -4.30 3.48 9.98
CA ILE A 173 -3.86 2.30 10.73
C ILE A 173 -4.56 2.24 12.09
N LYS A 174 -4.62 3.36 12.81
CA LYS A 174 -5.34 3.43 14.09
C LYS A 174 -6.82 3.06 13.91
N ARG A 175 -7.51 3.60 12.90
CA ARG A 175 -8.92 3.26 12.64
C ARG A 175 -9.10 1.79 12.29
N VAL A 176 -8.21 1.19 11.52
CA VAL A 176 -8.22 -0.26 11.25
C VAL A 176 -8.13 -1.05 12.56
N LEU A 177 -7.19 -0.69 13.44
CA LEU A 177 -7.00 -1.36 14.73
C LEU A 177 -8.21 -1.18 15.66
N ASP A 178 -8.74 0.02 15.78
CA ASP A 178 -9.89 0.33 16.64
C ASP A 178 -11.14 -0.42 16.18
N GLU A 179 -11.43 -0.43 14.88
CA GLU A 179 -12.62 -1.10 14.32
C GLU A 179 -12.54 -2.62 14.43
N THR A 180 -11.33 -3.19 14.44
CA THR A 180 -11.09 -4.64 14.46
C THR A 180 -10.72 -5.20 15.82
N LYS A 181 -10.62 -4.36 16.85
CA LYS A 181 -10.40 -4.80 18.22
C LYS A 181 -11.54 -5.70 18.67
N VAL A 182 -11.20 -6.92 19.08
CA VAL A 182 -12.14 -7.87 19.71
C VAL A 182 -12.08 -7.61 21.21
N VAL A 183 -13.15 -7.03 21.76
CA VAL A 183 -13.30 -6.90 23.22
C VAL A 183 -13.69 -8.27 23.75
N LYS A 184 -12.85 -8.86 24.61
CA LYS A 184 -13.28 -10.01 25.40
C LYS A 184 -14.30 -9.50 26.41
N MET A 185 -15.51 -10.03 26.38
CA MET A 185 -16.45 -9.87 27.49
C MET A 185 -16.00 -10.89 28.53
N ASP A 186 -15.46 -10.37 29.64
CA ASP A 186 -15.19 -11.15 30.85
C ASP A 186 -16.49 -11.46 31.58
#